data_AF-A0A2L0LPF3-F1
#
_entry.id   AF-A0A2L0LPF3-F1
#
_cell.length_a   1.000
_cell.length_b   1.000
_cell.length_c   1.000
_cell.angle_alpha   90.00
_cell.angle_beta   90.00
_cell.angle_gamma   90.00
#
_symmetry.space_group_name_H-M   'P 1'
#
loop_
_entity.id
_entity.type
_entity.pdbx_description
1 polymer ?
#
loop_
_entity_poly.entity_id
_entity_poly.type
_entity_poly.pdbx_seq_one_letter_code
_entity_poly.pdbx_strand_id
1 'polypeptide(L)'
;MFKSKKLLITGGTGSFGNAVLKRFLHTDIAEIRIFSRDEKKQDDLRKRYSSSKLKFYIGDVRDYQSVLGATRGVDYIFHAAALKQVPSCEFHPMEAVKTNIIGTENVLEAAIQNGVRRVVCLSTDKAVYPINAMGISKAMMEKVMVAKSRGLEEAGTVICGTRYGNVMASRGSVIPLFVEQLRQGLPLSITDPGMTRFMMTLSDAVDLVLYAFEHGSNGDLFVQKAPAATVHTLAKALTGLLGKPDHPINVIGTRHGEKLFEALLSREEMACAEDRGGYYRIPPDLRDLNYSKFVEHGEERISQAEDYNSHNTQRLDVAGMEALLMKLEFIRAIQRGEHASPEE
;
A
#
# COMPACT_ATOMS: atom_id res chain seq x y z
N MET A 1 -18.66 -6.35 14.36
CA MET A 1 -17.65 -5.26 14.46
C MET A 1 -18.15 -3.99 13.80
N PHE A 2 -18.80 -4.06 12.63
CA PHE A 2 -19.13 -2.87 11.83
C PHE A 2 -20.59 -2.40 11.95
N LYS A 3 -21.45 -3.10 12.70
CA LYS A 3 -22.83 -2.69 12.94
C LYS A 3 -22.96 -1.23 13.35
N SER A 4 -23.76 -0.47 12.61
CA SER A 4 -24.01 0.96 12.85
C SER A 4 -22.76 1.86 12.73
N LYS A 5 -21.68 1.36 12.12
CA LYS A 5 -20.43 2.10 11.95
C LYS A 5 -20.32 2.75 10.59
N LYS A 6 -19.57 3.86 10.54
CA LYS A 6 -19.26 4.60 9.33
C LYS A 6 -17.77 4.54 9.02
N LEU A 7 -17.43 4.08 7.82
CA LEU A 7 -16.06 4.03 7.30
C LEU A 7 -15.85 5.14 6.28
N LEU A 8 -14.75 5.86 6.38
CA LEU A 8 -14.27 6.78 5.35
C LEU A 8 -13.04 6.18 4.66
N ILE A 9 -13.04 6.23 3.33
CA ILE A 9 -11.89 5.81 2.51
C ILE A 9 -11.41 7.02 1.72
N THR A 10 -10.28 7.62 2.10
CA THR A 10 -9.64 8.64 1.28
C THR A 10 -8.94 7.99 0.10
N GLY A 11 -8.99 8.61 -1.08
CA GLY A 11 -8.54 7.94 -2.30
C GLY A 11 -9.42 6.74 -2.66
N GLY A 12 -10.67 6.71 -2.20
CA GLY A 12 -11.57 5.56 -2.29
C GLY A 12 -11.99 5.16 -3.72
N THR A 13 -11.65 5.97 -4.72
CA THR A 13 -11.86 5.67 -6.15
C THR A 13 -10.71 4.89 -6.80
N GLY A 14 -9.62 4.61 -6.09
CA GLY A 14 -8.52 3.76 -6.60
C GLY A 14 -8.69 2.28 -6.27
N SER A 15 -7.86 1.43 -6.89
CA SER A 15 -7.74 -0.03 -6.68
C SER A 15 -7.94 -0.51 -5.25
N PHE A 16 -7.21 0.07 -4.29
CA PHE A 16 -7.38 -0.30 -2.89
C PHE A 16 -8.80 -0.02 -2.38
N GLY A 17 -9.35 1.16 -2.64
CA GLY A 17 -10.73 1.51 -2.28
C GLY A 17 -11.76 0.57 -2.92
N ASN A 18 -11.60 0.24 -4.19
CA ASN A 18 -12.45 -0.74 -4.89
C ASN A 18 -12.38 -2.13 -4.26
N ALA A 19 -11.19 -2.61 -3.90
CA ALA A 19 -11.04 -3.90 -3.24
C ALA A 19 -11.64 -3.91 -1.84
N VAL A 20 -11.52 -2.80 -1.08
CA VAL A 20 -12.22 -2.62 0.19
C VAL A 20 -13.73 -2.66 -0.01
N LEU A 21 -14.28 -1.98 -1.03
CA LEU A 21 -15.72 -1.99 -1.32
C LEU A 21 -16.25 -3.41 -1.58
N LYS A 22 -15.52 -4.21 -2.36
CA LYS A 22 -15.87 -5.62 -2.62
C LYS A 22 -16.01 -6.45 -1.34
N ARG A 23 -15.24 -6.14 -0.28
CA ARG A 23 -15.35 -6.84 1.01
C ARG A 23 -16.41 -6.23 1.92
N PHE A 24 -16.41 -4.89 2.07
CA PHE A 24 -17.20 -4.20 3.09
C PHE A 24 -18.68 -4.06 2.74
N LEU A 25 -19.06 -4.05 1.45
CA LEU A 25 -20.47 -3.92 1.05
C LEU A 25 -21.35 -5.06 1.59
N HIS A 26 -20.77 -6.24 1.76
CA HIS A 26 -21.45 -7.44 2.26
C HIS A 26 -21.45 -7.57 3.80
N THR A 27 -20.85 -6.60 4.51
CA THR A 27 -20.83 -6.57 5.98
C THR A 27 -22.03 -5.82 6.57
N ASP A 28 -22.15 -5.78 7.90
CA ASP A 28 -23.16 -5.03 8.65
C ASP A 28 -22.85 -3.52 8.80
N ILE A 29 -21.84 -3.02 8.06
CA ILE A 29 -21.50 -1.59 8.05
C ILE A 29 -22.67 -0.73 7.56
N ALA A 30 -22.90 0.40 8.24
CA ALA A 30 -24.03 1.28 7.95
C ALA A 30 -23.74 2.25 6.81
N GLU A 31 -22.52 2.78 6.75
CA GLU A 31 -22.14 3.79 5.76
C GLU A 31 -20.68 3.63 5.36
N ILE A 32 -20.40 3.74 4.05
CA ILE A 32 -19.04 3.84 3.51
C ILE A 32 -18.95 5.14 2.71
N ARG A 33 -18.11 6.06 3.17
CA ARG A 33 -17.82 7.33 2.50
C ARG A 33 -16.63 7.16 1.56
N ILE A 34 -16.87 7.39 0.28
CA ILE A 34 -15.84 7.46 -0.75
C ILE A 34 -15.40 8.90 -0.90
N PHE A 35 -14.18 9.22 -0.49
CA PHE A 35 -13.63 10.57 -0.53
C PHE A 35 -12.52 10.68 -1.57
N SER A 36 -12.75 11.48 -2.60
CA SER A 36 -11.78 11.77 -3.66
C SER A 36 -12.19 13.01 -4.46
N ARG A 37 -11.31 13.44 -5.37
CA ARG A 37 -11.54 14.58 -6.27
C ARG A 37 -12.22 14.22 -7.59
N ASP A 38 -12.17 12.94 -7.96
CA ASP A 38 -12.58 12.44 -9.28
C ASP A 38 -14.09 12.13 -9.30
N GLU A 39 -14.90 13.12 -9.70
CA GLU A 39 -16.37 13.00 -9.75
C GLU A 39 -16.83 11.89 -10.70
N LYS A 40 -16.11 11.70 -11.82
CA LYS A 40 -16.45 10.68 -12.81
C LYS A 40 -16.30 9.28 -12.22
N LYS A 41 -15.16 8.99 -11.59
CA LYS A 41 -14.97 7.69 -10.93
C LYS A 41 -15.95 7.47 -9.80
N GLN A 42 -16.31 8.52 -9.05
CA GLN A 42 -17.35 8.39 -8.03
C GLN A 42 -18.71 8.00 -8.63
N ASP A 43 -19.12 8.64 -9.72
CA ASP A 43 -20.37 8.31 -10.40
C ASP A 43 -20.35 6.90 -11.03
N ASP A 44 -19.21 6.49 -11.60
CA ASP A 44 -19.02 5.13 -12.12
C ASP A 44 -19.18 4.09 -10.99
N LEU A 45 -18.58 4.31 -9.82
CA LEU A 45 -18.76 3.46 -8.65
C LEU A 45 -20.20 3.46 -8.13
N ARG A 46 -20.84 4.62 -8.10
CA ARG A 46 -22.24 4.77 -7.67
C ARG A 46 -23.17 3.93 -8.52
N LYS A 47 -23.02 4.00 -9.86
CA LYS A 47 -23.82 3.20 -10.80
C LYS A 47 -23.49 1.72 -10.68
N ARG A 48 -22.19 1.37 -10.65
CA ARG A 48 -21.72 -0.03 -10.60
C ARG A 48 -22.26 -0.78 -9.39
N TYR A 49 -22.20 -0.19 -8.20
CA TYR A 49 -22.60 -0.86 -6.97
C TYR A 49 -24.05 -0.61 -6.57
N SER A 50 -24.66 0.52 -6.99
CA SER A 50 -26.06 0.87 -6.72
C SER A 50 -26.51 0.58 -5.28
N SER A 51 -25.63 0.85 -4.30
CA SER A 51 -25.84 0.50 -2.89
C SER A 51 -26.10 1.74 -2.04
N SER A 52 -27.15 1.69 -1.21
CA SER A 52 -27.52 2.78 -0.29
C SER A 52 -26.47 3.06 0.79
N LYS A 53 -25.58 2.09 1.08
CA LYS A 53 -24.47 2.20 2.03
C LYS A 53 -23.38 3.17 1.54
N LEU A 54 -23.25 3.38 0.23
CA LEU A 54 -22.21 4.22 -0.34
C LEU A 54 -22.63 5.70 -0.33
N LYS A 55 -21.75 6.55 0.18
CA LYS A 55 -21.86 8.01 0.12
C LYS A 55 -20.62 8.58 -0.56
N PHE A 56 -20.81 9.51 -1.48
CA PHE A 56 -19.74 10.05 -2.31
C PHE A 56 -19.46 11.48 -1.89
N TYR A 57 -18.23 11.73 -1.43
CA TYR A 57 -17.78 13.02 -0.94
C TYR A 57 -16.70 13.54 -1.88
N ILE A 58 -16.97 14.68 -2.52
CA ILE A 58 -15.97 15.42 -3.28
C ILE A 58 -15.09 16.19 -2.31
N GLY A 59 -13.78 16.00 -2.43
CA GLY A 59 -12.83 16.70 -1.59
C GLY A 59 -11.37 16.35 -1.86
N ASP A 60 -10.48 17.12 -1.26
CA ASP A 60 -9.03 16.96 -1.36
C ASP A 60 -8.43 16.82 0.05
N VAL A 61 -7.55 15.85 0.25
CA VAL A 61 -6.82 15.69 1.52
C VAL A 61 -5.93 16.89 1.83
N ARG A 62 -5.55 17.66 0.80
CA ARG A 62 -4.77 18.90 0.94
C ARG A 62 -5.57 20.05 1.58
N ASP A 63 -6.89 19.98 1.56
CA ASP A 63 -7.78 20.97 2.17
C ASP A 63 -8.33 20.42 3.49
N TYR A 64 -7.85 20.96 4.61
CA TYR A 64 -8.28 20.56 5.93
C TYR A 64 -9.80 20.71 6.14
N GLN A 65 -10.44 21.78 5.62
CA GLN A 65 -11.88 21.98 5.81
C GLN A 65 -12.69 20.94 5.05
N SER A 66 -12.23 20.57 3.85
CA SER A 66 -12.82 19.49 3.06
C SER A 66 -12.78 18.15 3.81
N VAL A 67 -11.62 17.82 4.40
CA VAL A 67 -11.44 16.61 5.20
C VAL A 67 -12.26 16.65 6.48
N LEU A 68 -12.23 17.76 7.21
CA LEU A 68 -12.97 17.97 8.45
C LEU A 68 -14.47 17.76 8.26
N GLY A 69 -15.04 18.23 7.15
CA GLY A 69 -16.44 17.97 6.79
C GLY A 69 -16.72 16.49 6.54
N ALA A 70 -15.83 15.81 5.80
CA ALA A 70 -15.99 14.41 5.45
C ALA A 70 -15.78 13.44 6.63
N THR A 71 -15.05 13.83 7.68
CA THR A 71 -14.80 13.00 8.88
C THR A 71 -15.89 13.13 9.96
N ARG A 72 -16.86 14.06 9.85
CA ARG A 72 -17.92 14.24 10.87
C ARG A 72 -18.76 12.97 11.07
N GLY A 73 -18.74 12.44 12.29
CA GLY A 73 -19.47 11.23 12.68
C GLY A 73 -18.94 9.94 12.04
N VAL A 74 -17.71 9.95 11.50
CA VAL A 74 -17.01 8.76 11.01
C VAL A 74 -16.46 7.98 12.20
N ASP A 75 -16.57 6.65 12.18
CA ASP A 75 -15.94 5.79 13.19
C ASP A 75 -14.54 5.36 12.79
N TYR A 76 -14.33 5.07 11.50
CA TYR A 76 -13.09 4.47 10.99
C TYR A 76 -12.60 5.15 9.71
N ILE A 77 -11.28 5.26 9.54
CA ILE A 77 -10.67 5.78 8.32
C ILE A 77 -9.64 4.80 7.77
N PHE A 78 -9.78 4.48 6.48
CA PHE A 78 -8.68 3.92 5.68
C PHE A 78 -8.11 5.03 4.78
N HIS A 79 -6.89 5.47 5.09
CA HIS A 79 -6.25 6.58 4.41
C HIS A 79 -5.39 6.07 3.23
N ALA A 80 -6.00 6.00 2.04
CA ALA A 80 -5.37 5.50 0.82
C ALA A 80 -5.09 6.60 -0.24
N ALA A 81 -5.46 7.86 0.03
CA ALA A 81 -5.12 8.98 -0.84
C ALA A 81 -3.60 9.19 -0.90
N ALA A 82 -3.03 9.15 -2.11
CA ALA A 82 -1.61 9.39 -2.31
C ALA A 82 -1.30 9.76 -3.77
N LEU A 83 -0.20 10.51 -3.96
CA LEU A 83 0.53 10.52 -5.20
C LEU A 83 1.57 9.40 -5.14
N LYS A 84 1.42 8.38 -6.00
CA LYS A 84 2.16 7.11 -5.88
C LYS A 84 3.03 6.73 -7.09
N GLN A 85 3.03 7.54 -8.14
CA GLN A 85 3.81 7.27 -9.35
C GLN A 85 5.20 7.88 -9.18
N VAL A 86 6.25 7.04 -9.25
CA VAL A 86 7.64 7.48 -9.03
C VAL A 86 8.03 8.66 -9.93
N PRO A 87 7.85 8.60 -11.27
CA PRO A 87 8.25 9.72 -12.14
C PRO A 87 7.51 11.01 -11.83
N SER A 88 6.20 10.93 -11.58
CA SER A 88 5.39 12.12 -11.27
C SER A 88 5.82 12.77 -9.96
N CYS A 89 6.17 11.98 -8.94
CA CYS A 89 6.70 12.50 -7.68
C CYS A 89 8.11 13.07 -7.83
N GLU A 90 8.97 12.49 -8.68
CA GLU A 90 10.31 13.03 -8.95
C GLU A 90 10.25 14.39 -9.64
N PHE A 91 9.38 14.55 -10.64
CA PHE A 91 9.24 15.83 -11.34
C PHE A 91 8.44 16.87 -10.57
N HIS A 92 7.57 16.43 -9.65
CA HIS A 92 6.72 17.31 -8.83
C HIS A 92 6.80 16.93 -7.34
N PRO A 93 7.97 17.05 -6.70
CA PRO A 93 8.17 16.56 -5.33
C PRO A 93 7.32 17.33 -4.32
N MET A 94 7.10 18.63 -4.55
CA MET A 94 6.21 19.42 -3.68
C MET A 94 4.74 18.98 -3.76
N GLU A 95 4.32 18.38 -4.87
CA GLU A 95 2.98 17.79 -4.98
C GLU A 95 2.88 16.46 -4.21
N ALA A 96 3.97 15.70 -4.16
CA ALA A 96 4.10 14.55 -3.26
C ALA A 96 4.05 14.98 -1.79
N VAL A 97 4.76 16.05 -1.41
CA VAL A 97 4.71 16.62 -0.05
C VAL A 97 3.30 17.05 0.33
N LYS A 98 2.64 17.86 -0.49
CA LYS A 98 1.27 18.34 -0.23
C LYS A 98 0.27 17.19 -0.05
N THR A 99 0.38 16.15 -0.87
CA THR A 99 -0.59 15.04 -0.86
C THR A 99 -0.29 14.01 0.23
N ASN A 100 0.96 13.54 0.27
CA ASN A 100 1.35 12.37 1.07
C ASN A 100 1.78 12.74 2.49
N ILE A 101 2.19 13.99 2.75
CA ILE A 101 2.64 14.43 4.07
C ILE A 101 1.59 15.35 4.67
N ILE A 102 1.39 16.53 4.08
CA ILE A 102 0.43 17.53 4.58
C ILE A 102 -1.00 16.99 4.50
N GLY A 103 -1.35 16.29 3.42
CA GLY A 103 -2.66 15.67 3.28
C GLY A 103 -2.92 14.58 4.32
N THR A 104 -1.89 13.83 4.73
CA THR A 104 -2.01 12.87 5.83
C THR A 104 -2.18 13.58 7.16
N GLU A 105 -1.36 14.60 7.45
CA GLU A 105 -1.49 15.45 8.65
C GLU A 105 -2.93 15.99 8.80
N ASN A 106 -3.50 16.55 7.73
CA ASN A 106 -4.88 17.03 7.72
C ASN A 106 -5.90 15.94 8.08
N VAL A 107 -5.73 14.72 7.56
CA VAL A 107 -6.61 13.59 7.85
C VAL A 107 -6.49 13.12 9.29
N LEU A 108 -5.27 13.03 9.81
CA LEU A 108 -5.04 12.64 11.20
C LEU A 108 -5.60 13.68 12.17
N GLU A 109 -5.35 14.97 11.92
CA GLU A 109 -5.87 16.05 12.75
C GLU A 109 -7.40 16.06 12.73
N ALA A 110 -8.02 16.03 11.55
CA ALA A 110 -9.47 16.01 11.43
C ALA A 110 -10.11 14.74 12.03
N ALA A 111 -9.39 13.62 12.05
CA ALA A 111 -9.83 12.39 12.70
C ALA A 111 -9.86 12.54 14.22
N ILE A 112 -8.79 13.08 14.80
CA ILE A 112 -8.68 13.37 16.24
C ILE A 112 -9.78 14.36 16.66
N GLN A 113 -9.91 15.48 15.95
CA GLN A 113 -10.90 16.53 16.26
C GLN A 113 -12.35 16.02 16.21
N ASN A 114 -12.66 15.05 15.35
CA ASN A 114 -13.99 14.45 15.23
C ASN A 114 -14.17 13.15 16.04
N GLY A 115 -13.19 12.76 16.87
CA GLY A 115 -13.28 11.57 17.72
C GLY A 115 -13.39 10.25 16.93
N VAL A 116 -12.72 10.18 15.77
CA VAL A 116 -12.65 8.96 14.96
C VAL A 116 -11.92 7.88 15.75
N ARG A 117 -12.48 6.67 15.83
CA ARG A 117 -11.94 5.62 16.70
C ARG A 117 -10.65 5.01 16.18
N ARG A 118 -10.53 4.81 14.87
CA ARG A 118 -9.35 4.18 14.25
C ARG A 118 -9.02 4.77 12.89
N VAL A 119 -7.74 5.00 12.64
CA VAL A 119 -7.18 5.40 11.35
C VAL A 119 -6.08 4.42 10.95
N VAL A 120 -6.16 3.89 9.73
CA VAL A 120 -5.09 3.07 9.13
C VAL A 120 -4.50 3.81 7.93
N CYS A 121 -3.22 4.16 8.02
CA CYS A 121 -2.47 4.78 6.92
C CYS A 121 -1.80 3.72 6.03
N LEU A 122 -1.84 3.95 4.71
CA LEU A 122 -1.22 3.05 3.74
C LEU A 122 0.13 3.59 3.26
N SER A 123 1.18 2.81 3.48
CA SER A 123 2.55 3.07 3.04
C SER A 123 3.05 1.99 2.08
N THR A 124 4.34 2.01 1.75
CA THR A 124 4.98 1.18 0.72
C THR A 124 6.39 0.78 1.13
N ASP A 125 6.86 -0.38 0.67
CA ASP A 125 8.27 -0.81 0.78
C ASP A 125 9.29 0.26 0.38
N LYS A 126 8.95 1.14 -0.57
CA LYS A 126 9.82 2.25 -1.02
C LYS A 126 10.07 3.30 0.04
N ALA A 127 9.33 3.28 1.16
CA ALA A 127 9.57 4.11 2.32
C ALA A 127 10.78 3.64 3.15
N VAL A 128 11.24 2.39 2.97
CA VAL A 128 12.44 1.87 3.65
C VAL A 128 13.67 2.19 2.82
N TYR A 129 14.67 2.85 3.41
CA TYR A 129 15.86 3.35 2.68
C TYR A 129 15.48 4.05 1.36
N PRO A 130 14.62 5.07 1.40
CA PRO A 130 14.00 5.61 0.19
C PRO A 130 15.03 6.32 -0.69
N ILE A 131 15.01 6.06 -1.99
CA ILE A 131 15.90 6.70 -2.98
C ILE A 131 15.17 7.63 -3.96
N ASN A 132 13.83 7.64 -3.92
CA ASN A 132 13.00 8.44 -4.81
C ASN A 132 12.00 9.28 -4.02
N ALA A 133 11.58 10.41 -4.58
CA ALA A 133 10.70 11.39 -3.95
C ALA A 133 9.36 10.79 -3.46
N MET A 134 8.83 9.80 -4.18
CA MET A 134 7.63 9.08 -3.76
C MET A 134 7.87 8.32 -2.45
N GLY A 135 8.92 7.49 -2.40
CA GLY A 135 9.34 6.76 -1.22
C GLY A 135 9.69 7.67 -0.05
N ILE A 136 10.43 8.77 -0.30
CA ILE A 136 10.78 9.76 0.73
C ILE A 136 9.52 10.38 1.33
N SER A 137 8.55 10.77 0.49
CA SER A 137 7.29 11.34 0.97
C SER A 137 6.48 10.37 1.83
N LYS A 138 6.52 9.06 1.52
CA LYS A 138 5.85 8.02 2.30
C LYS A 138 6.60 7.65 3.58
N ALA A 139 7.92 7.66 3.57
CA ALA A 139 8.72 7.55 4.79
C ALA A 139 8.41 8.69 5.77
N MET A 140 8.30 9.93 5.25
CA MET A 140 7.92 11.08 6.08
C MET A 140 6.47 10.98 6.57
N MET A 141 5.54 10.50 5.73
CA MET A 141 4.16 10.21 6.16
C MET A 141 4.12 9.24 7.35
N GLU A 142 4.92 8.17 7.35
CA GLU A 142 5.01 7.23 8.47
C GLU A 142 5.52 7.94 9.74
N LYS A 143 6.51 8.82 9.63
CA LYS A 143 6.99 9.62 10.78
C LYS A 143 5.92 10.56 11.32
N VAL A 144 5.15 11.22 10.45
CA VAL A 144 3.99 12.05 10.84
C VAL A 144 2.93 11.22 11.56
N MET A 145 2.59 10.06 11.01
CA MET A 145 1.63 9.12 11.60
C MET A 145 2.06 8.68 13.01
N VAL A 146 3.30 8.21 13.16
CA VAL A 146 3.86 7.79 14.46
C VAL A 146 3.88 8.98 15.43
N ALA A 147 4.30 10.17 14.99
CA ALA A 147 4.35 11.35 15.84
C ALA A 147 2.95 11.75 16.35
N LYS A 148 1.93 11.75 15.49
CA LYS A 148 0.54 12.06 15.87
C LYS A 148 -0.10 11.03 16.77
N SER A 149 0.35 9.78 16.72
CA SER A 149 -0.19 8.71 17.57
C SER A 149 0.19 8.82 19.05
N ARG A 150 1.23 9.61 19.38
CA ARG A 150 1.71 9.81 20.75
C ARG A 150 0.69 10.62 21.55
N GLY A 151 0.38 10.17 22.78
CA GLY A 151 -0.50 10.92 23.68
C GLY A 151 -1.98 10.87 23.33
N LEU A 152 -2.40 9.93 22.45
CA LEU A 152 -3.80 9.76 22.06
C LEU A 152 -4.58 8.78 22.96
N GLU A 153 -3.98 8.29 24.05
CA GLU A 153 -4.62 7.35 24.97
C GLU A 153 -5.95 7.90 25.52
N GLU A 154 -5.97 9.19 25.89
CA GLU A 154 -7.17 9.86 26.40
C GLU A 154 -8.14 10.28 25.29
N ALA A 155 -7.64 10.52 24.07
CA ALA A 155 -8.45 10.93 22.93
C ALA A 155 -9.29 9.78 22.32
N GLY A 156 -9.00 8.53 22.67
CA GLY A 156 -9.73 7.36 22.19
C GLY A 156 -9.58 7.06 20.69
N THR A 157 -8.66 7.76 20.02
CA THR A 157 -8.31 7.56 18.60
C THR A 157 -7.08 6.67 18.51
N VAL A 158 -7.17 5.57 17.75
CA VAL A 158 -6.01 4.74 17.41
C VAL A 158 -5.52 5.06 16.01
N ILE A 159 -4.25 5.45 15.88
CA ILE A 159 -3.59 5.69 14.59
C ILE A 159 -2.51 4.63 14.38
N CYS A 160 -2.62 3.86 13.31
CA CYS A 160 -1.61 2.88 12.92
C CYS A 160 -1.42 2.88 11.40
N GLY A 161 -0.41 2.14 10.93
CA GLY A 161 -0.05 2.08 9.52
C GLY A 161 0.13 0.67 9.01
N THR A 162 0.14 0.55 7.69
CA THR A 162 0.53 -0.65 6.97
C THR A 162 1.62 -0.31 5.95
N ARG A 163 2.56 -1.22 5.75
CA ARG A 163 3.58 -1.12 4.70
C ARG A 163 3.62 -2.43 3.91
N TYR A 164 3.53 -2.33 2.60
CA TYR A 164 3.55 -3.48 1.71
C TYR A 164 4.26 -3.18 0.38
N GLY A 165 4.60 -4.23 -0.34
CA GLY A 165 5.28 -4.13 -1.63
C GLY A 165 4.35 -3.78 -2.79
N ASN A 166 4.87 -3.85 -4.01
CA ASN A 166 4.04 -3.65 -5.19
C ASN A 166 2.90 -4.68 -5.24
N VAL A 167 1.67 -4.20 -5.41
CA VAL A 167 0.51 -5.05 -5.69
C VAL A 167 0.56 -5.54 -7.13
N MET A 168 0.52 -6.87 -7.31
CA MET A 168 0.52 -7.52 -8.62
C MET A 168 -0.69 -7.11 -9.45
N ALA A 169 -0.49 -6.99 -10.77
CA ALA A 169 -1.52 -6.56 -11.73
C ALA A 169 -2.17 -5.19 -11.44
N SER A 170 -1.54 -4.34 -10.63
CA SER A 170 -2.02 -2.97 -10.44
C SER A 170 -1.80 -2.10 -11.68
N ARG A 171 -2.68 -1.10 -11.90
CA ARG A 171 -2.61 -0.19 -13.04
C ARG A 171 -1.23 0.50 -13.14
N GLY A 172 -0.60 0.38 -14.31
CA GLY A 172 0.73 0.95 -14.61
C GLY A 172 1.91 0.13 -14.07
N SER A 173 1.67 -1.07 -13.52
CA SER A 173 2.74 -1.97 -13.09
C SER A 173 3.29 -2.84 -14.23
N VAL A 174 4.33 -3.61 -13.93
CA VAL A 174 5.05 -4.44 -14.91
C VAL A 174 4.21 -5.59 -15.47
N ILE A 175 3.29 -6.17 -14.69
CA ILE A 175 2.48 -7.32 -15.14
C ILE A 175 1.54 -6.90 -16.29
N PRO A 176 0.72 -5.84 -16.18
CA PRO A 176 -0.07 -5.35 -17.31
C PRO A 176 0.78 -4.91 -18.50
N LEU A 177 1.95 -4.31 -18.26
CA LEU A 177 2.87 -3.93 -19.33
C LEU A 177 3.33 -5.15 -20.14
N PHE A 178 3.75 -6.23 -19.46
CA PHE A 178 4.20 -7.45 -20.11
C PHE A 178 3.07 -8.15 -20.85
N VAL A 179 1.86 -8.20 -20.27
CA VAL A 179 0.67 -8.72 -20.96
C VAL A 179 0.41 -7.94 -22.24
N GLU A 180 0.49 -6.61 -22.21
CA GLU A 180 0.26 -5.78 -23.39
C GLU A 180 1.35 -5.97 -24.45
N GLN A 181 2.62 -6.00 -24.05
CA GLN A 181 3.74 -6.33 -24.95
C GLN A 181 3.55 -7.70 -25.60
N LEU A 182 3.12 -8.71 -24.84
CA LEU A 182 2.82 -10.05 -25.36
C LEU A 182 1.66 -10.05 -26.36
N ARG A 183 0.60 -9.26 -26.11
CA ARG A 183 -0.55 -9.12 -27.02
C ARG A 183 -0.14 -8.45 -28.33
N GLN A 184 0.70 -7.42 -28.26
CA GLN A 184 1.20 -6.68 -29.41
C GLN A 184 2.34 -7.40 -30.15
N GLY A 185 2.85 -8.52 -29.61
CA GLY A 185 4.01 -9.22 -30.19
C GLY A 185 5.35 -8.49 -30.00
N LEU A 186 5.39 -7.49 -29.11
CA LEU A 186 6.61 -6.74 -28.78
C LEU A 186 7.46 -7.51 -27.76
N PRO A 187 8.81 -7.43 -27.81
CA PRO A 187 9.67 -8.01 -26.79
C PRO A 187 9.33 -7.50 -25.39
N LEU A 188 9.42 -8.37 -24.38
CA LEU A 188 9.27 -7.96 -22.98
C LEU A 188 10.43 -7.09 -22.56
N SER A 189 10.16 -5.88 -22.07
CA SER A 189 11.20 -4.97 -21.61
C SER A 189 11.55 -5.20 -20.14
N ILE A 190 12.63 -5.92 -19.87
CA ILE A 190 13.14 -6.13 -18.50
C ILE A 190 14.21 -5.10 -18.21
N THR A 191 14.17 -4.47 -17.04
CA THR A 191 15.22 -3.53 -16.60
C THR A 191 16.48 -4.29 -16.21
N ASP A 192 16.44 -4.96 -15.08
CA ASP A 192 17.49 -5.86 -14.59
C ASP A 192 16.85 -7.22 -14.26
N PRO A 193 17.28 -8.33 -14.90
CA PRO A 193 16.75 -9.67 -14.64
C PRO A 193 16.90 -10.12 -13.18
N GLY A 194 17.93 -9.64 -12.47
CA GLY A 194 18.26 -9.99 -11.09
C GLY A 194 17.50 -9.18 -10.05
N MET A 195 16.78 -8.12 -10.44
CA MET A 195 15.94 -7.36 -9.51
C MET A 195 14.89 -8.25 -8.86
N THR A 196 14.73 -8.14 -7.54
CA THR A 196 13.65 -8.82 -6.81
C THR A 196 12.61 -7.83 -6.32
N ARG A 197 11.35 -8.26 -6.31
CA ARG A 197 10.24 -7.52 -5.70
C ARG A 197 9.41 -8.48 -4.87
N PHE A 198 8.84 -8.00 -3.78
CA PHE A 198 7.82 -8.74 -3.05
C PHE A 198 6.58 -8.92 -3.93
N MET A 199 6.00 -10.13 -3.89
CA MET A 199 4.83 -10.50 -4.68
C MET A 199 3.61 -10.57 -3.77
N MET A 200 2.69 -9.63 -3.95
CA MET A 200 1.49 -9.49 -3.12
C MET A 200 0.27 -9.21 -4.00
N THR A 201 -0.85 -9.88 -3.72
CA THR A 201 -2.13 -9.60 -4.40
C THR A 201 -2.82 -8.39 -3.77
N LEU A 202 -3.79 -7.80 -4.48
CA LEU A 202 -4.59 -6.72 -3.89
C LEU A 202 -5.42 -7.21 -2.70
N SER A 203 -5.83 -8.48 -2.72
CA SER A 203 -6.52 -9.13 -1.59
C SER A 203 -5.63 -9.17 -0.35
N ASP A 204 -4.37 -9.61 -0.51
CA ASP A 204 -3.38 -9.63 0.58
C ASP A 204 -3.19 -8.24 1.20
N ALA A 205 -3.09 -7.19 0.37
CA ALA A 205 -2.98 -5.81 0.84
C ALA A 205 -4.22 -5.35 1.66
N VAL A 206 -5.43 -5.78 1.27
CA VAL A 206 -6.64 -5.50 2.06
C VAL A 206 -6.65 -6.33 3.34
N ASP A 207 -6.19 -7.58 3.32
CA ASP A 207 -6.06 -8.41 4.53
C ASP A 207 -5.07 -7.79 5.53
N LEU A 208 -3.96 -7.22 5.06
CA LEU A 208 -3.02 -6.48 5.89
C LEU A 208 -3.66 -5.25 6.56
N VAL A 209 -4.46 -4.47 5.82
CA VAL A 209 -5.17 -3.30 6.38
C VAL A 209 -6.22 -3.70 7.41
N LEU A 210 -6.96 -4.79 7.15
CA LEU A 210 -7.90 -5.35 8.13
C LEU A 210 -7.17 -5.87 9.37
N TYR A 211 -6.04 -6.55 9.20
CA TYR A 211 -5.24 -7.05 10.30
C TYR A 211 -4.74 -5.90 11.20
N ALA A 212 -4.19 -4.84 10.60
CA ALA A 212 -3.77 -3.64 11.33
C ALA A 212 -4.95 -2.93 12.01
N PHE A 213 -6.10 -2.86 11.34
CA PHE A 213 -7.32 -2.28 11.90
C PHE A 213 -7.78 -3.00 13.16
N GLU A 214 -7.73 -4.33 13.18
CA GLU A 214 -8.15 -5.17 14.31
C GLU A 214 -7.13 -5.22 15.44
N HIS A 215 -5.83 -5.30 15.12
CA HIS A 215 -4.76 -5.61 16.09
C HIS A 215 -3.86 -4.42 16.43
N GLY A 216 -4.01 -3.29 15.73
CA GLY A 216 -3.14 -2.13 15.89
C GLY A 216 -3.40 -1.34 17.16
N SER A 217 -2.30 -0.87 17.75
CA SER A 217 -2.22 0.15 18.78
C SER A 217 -1.65 1.46 18.18
N ASN A 218 -1.65 2.53 18.98
CA ASN A 218 -1.12 3.82 18.53
C ASN A 218 0.34 3.67 18.06
N GLY A 219 0.61 4.13 16.85
CA GLY A 219 1.92 4.20 16.24
C GLY A 219 2.43 2.90 15.62
N ASP A 220 1.69 1.79 15.77
CA ASP A 220 2.08 0.51 15.18
C ASP A 220 2.16 0.62 13.66
N LEU A 221 3.18 -0.01 13.08
CA LEU A 221 3.27 -0.28 11.65
C LEU A 221 3.21 -1.79 11.42
N PHE A 222 2.32 -2.23 10.53
CA PHE A 222 2.20 -3.64 10.17
C PHE A 222 2.74 -3.92 8.78
N VAL A 223 3.45 -5.04 8.67
CA VAL A 223 3.97 -5.59 7.41
C VAL A 223 3.50 -7.03 7.29
N GLN A 224 2.97 -7.42 6.13
CA GLN A 224 2.70 -8.82 5.83
C GLN A 224 3.97 -9.48 5.29
N LYS A 225 4.31 -10.67 5.81
CA LYS A 225 5.37 -11.49 5.21
C LYS A 225 4.92 -11.92 3.82
N ALA A 226 5.80 -11.78 2.85
CA ALA A 226 5.50 -12.03 1.45
C ALA A 226 6.70 -12.69 0.76
N PRO A 227 6.46 -13.63 -0.16
CA PRO A 227 7.52 -14.14 -1.01
C PRO A 227 7.96 -13.05 -2.00
N ALA A 228 9.12 -13.27 -2.62
CA ALA A 228 9.63 -12.43 -3.70
C ALA A 228 9.89 -13.25 -4.95
N ALA A 229 10.01 -12.59 -6.09
CA ALA A 229 10.48 -13.18 -7.33
C ALA A 229 11.43 -12.23 -8.04
N THR A 230 12.33 -12.78 -8.85
CA THR A 230 13.11 -11.95 -9.77
C THR A 230 12.23 -11.47 -10.92
N VAL A 231 12.56 -10.31 -11.53
CA VAL A 231 11.84 -9.83 -12.72
C VAL A 231 11.94 -10.84 -13.86
N HIS A 232 13.08 -11.57 -13.97
CA HIS A 232 13.22 -12.66 -14.92
C HIS A 232 12.23 -13.81 -14.68
N THR A 233 12.11 -14.27 -13.43
CA THR A 233 11.17 -15.33 -13.05
C THR A 233 9.73 -14.92 -13.34
N LEU A 234 9.37 -13.68 -13.01
CA LEU A 234 8.07 -13.11 -13.33
C LEU A 234 7.78 -13.11 -14.83
N ALA A 235 8.74 -12.68 -15.65
CA ALA A 235 8.60 -12.67 -17.10
C ALA A 235 8.40 -14.10 -17.64
N LYS A 236 9.22 -15.06 -17.20
CA LYS A 236 9.12 -16.47 -17.62
C LYS A 236 7.81 -17.13 -17.20
N ALA A 237 7.33 -16.87 -15.98
CA ALA A 237 6.04 -17.36 -15.51
C ALA A 237 4.87 -16.79 -16.35
N LEU A 238 4.92 -15.50 -16.68
CA LEU A 238 3.89 -14.88 -17.53
C LEU A 238 3.91 -15.43 -18.96
N THR A 239 5.09 -15.60 -19.57
CA THR A 239 5.19 -16.13 -20.93
C THR A 239 4.77 -17.60 -20.99
N GLY A 240 5.09 -18.40 -19.97
CA GLY A 240 4.62 -19.78 -19.81
C GLY A 240 3.10 -19.87 -19.73
N LEU A 241 2.48 -19.15 -18.79
CA LEU A 241 1.02 -19.14 -18.59
C LEU A 241 0.22 -18.71 -19.83
N LEU A 242 0.80 -17.83 -20.64
CA LEU A 242 0.16 -17.29 -21.84
C LEU A 242 0.55 -18.04 -23.13
N GLY A 243 1.19 -19.21 -23.01
CA GLY A 243 1.48 -20.10 -24.14
C GLY A 243 2.54 -19.57 -25.10
N LYS A 244 3.44 -18.68 -24.64
CA LYS A 244 4.53 -18.09 -25.44
C LYS A 244 5.89 -18.23 -24.74
N PRO A 245 6.33 -19.43 -24.30
CA PRO A 245 7.50 -19.60 -23.44
C PRO A 245 8.81 -18.99 -23.99
N ASP A 246 8.96 -18.98 -25.31
CA ASP A 246 10.13 -18.48 -26.04
C ASP A 246 10.01 -17.00 -26.47
N HIS A 247 9.01 -16.27 -25.96
CA HIS A 247 8.80 -14.87 -26.33
C HIS A 247 10.04 -14.02 -26.00
N PRO A 248 10.50 -13.14 -26.91
CA PRO A 248 11.75 -12.41 -26.75
C PRO A 248 11.71 -11.48 -25.53
N ILE A 249 12.83 -11.43 -24.80
CA ILE A 249 13.07 -10.53 -23.68
C ILE A 249 14.19 -9.58 -24.08
N ASN A 250 13.95 -8.28 -23.97
CA ASN A 250 14.94 -7.24 -24.20
C ASN A 250 15.34 -6.61 -22.84
N VAL A 251 16.63 -6.68 -22.51
CA VAL A 251 17.16 -6.08 -21.27
C VAL A 251 17.52 -4.63 -21.54
N ILE A 252 16.78 -3.70 -20.94
CA ILE A 252 16.92 -2.25 -21.17
C ILE A 252 17.80 -1.55 -20.12
N GLY A 253 18.22 -2.26 -19.07
CA GLY A 253 18.98 -1.71 -17.95
C GLY A 253 18.11 -1.10 -16.86
N THR A 254 18.70 -0.89 -15.69
CA THR A 254 18.06 -0.27 -14.52
C THR A 254 17.67 1.17 -14.82
N ARG A 255 16.40 1.53 -14.56
CA ARG A 255 15.91 2.90 -14.72
C ARG A 255 16.24 3.73 -13.47
N HIS A 256 16.22 5.06 -13.62
CA HIS A 256 16.41 5.98 -12.51
C HIS A 256 15.36 5.77 -11.40
N GLY A 257 15.81 5.85 -10.14
CA GLY A 257 14.94 5.75 -8.97
C GLY A 257 14.51 4.33 -8.59
N GLU A 258 15.09 3.29 -9.21
CA GLU A 258 14.83 1.88 -8.90
C GLU A 258 15.97 1.27 -8.07
N LYS A 259 15.61 0.36 -7.16
CA LYS A 259 16.57 -0.46 -6.40
C LYS A 259 16.70 -1.85 -6.99
N LEU A 260 17.81 -2.52 -6.71
CA LEU A 260 17.98 -3.94 -7.02
C LEU A 260 16.96 -4.80 -6.26
N PHE A 261 16.78 -4.53 -4.97
CA PHE A 261 15.76 -5.14 -4.12
C PHE A 261 15.03 -4.07 -3.31
N GLU A 262 13.80 -4.39 -2.92
CA GLU A 262 13.05 -3.59 -1.95
C GLU A 262 13.17 -4.22 -0.55
N ALA A 263 13.19 -3.36 0.47
CA ALA A 263 13.15 -3.74 1.88
C ALA A 263 11.77 -3.41 2.47
N LEU A 264 11.24 -4.28 3.32
CA LEU A 264 9.98 -4.06 4.03
C LEU A 264 10.22 -3.61 5.49
N LEU A 265 11.30 -4.07 6.12
CA LEU A 265 11.76 -3.57 7.42
C LEU A 265 13.24 -3.21 7.30
N SER A 266 13.60 -2.02 7.78
CA SER A 266 15.00 -1.64 8.02
C SER A 266 15.60 -2.48 9.17
N ARG A 267 16.92 -2.41 9.33
CA ARG A 267 17.63 -3.11 10.43
C ARG A 267 17.10 -2.71 11.81
N GLU A 268 16.85 -1.41 12.04
CA GLU A 268 16.28 -0.89 13.28
C GLU A 268 14.88 -1.44 13.53
N GLU A 269 14.02 -1.39 12.51
CA GLU A 269 12.66 -1.93 12.60
C GLU A 269 12.66 -3.43 12.83
N MET A 270 13.56 -4.19 12.19
CA MET A 270 13.68 -5.63 12.39
C MET A 270 14.13 -5.97 13.83
N ALA A 271 15.00 -5.15 14.43
CA ALA A 271 15.48 -5.36 15.79
C ALA A 271 14.39 -5.19 16.86
N CYS A 272 13.33 -4.43 16.56
CA CYS A 272 12.18 -4.24 17.46
C CYS A 272 10.89 -4.90 16.96
N ALA A 273 10.89 -5.49 15.77
CA ALA A 273 9.73 -6.13 15.20
C ALA A 273 9.30 -7.35 16.01
N GLU A 274 7.99 -7.49 16.15
CA GLU A 274 7.39 -8.64 16.79
C GLU A 274 6.76 -9.54 15.73
N ASP A 275 7.17 -10.81 15.72
CA ASP A 275 6.61 -11.82 14.84
C ASP A 275 5.18 -12.19 15.28
N ARG A 276 4.23 -12.05 14.35
CA ARG A 276 2.81 -12.37 14.53
C ARG A 276 2.36 -13.42 13.50
N GLY A 277 3.24 -14.38 13.20
CA GLY A 277 2.98 -15.43 12.22
C GLY A 277 3.11 -14.90 10.80
N GLY A 278 1.99 -14.58 10.15
CA GLY A 278 1.96 -14.03 8.78
C GLY A 278 2.37 -12.55 8.69
N TYR A 279 2.56 -11.89 9.83
CA TYR A 279 2.78 -10.45 9.91
C TYR A 279 3.97 -10.14 10.83
N TYR A 280 4.60 -8.99 10.59
CA TYR A 280 5.42 -8.29 11.57
C TYR A 280 4.64 -7.09 12.10
N ARG A 281 4.67 -6.90 13.43
CA ARG A 281 4.28 -5.64 14.07
C ARG A 281 5.55 -4.88 14.44
N ILE A 282 5.69 -3.67 13.96
CA ILE A 282 6.74 -2.74 14.35
C ILE A 282 6.08 -1.76 15.31
N PRO A 283 6.28 -1.90 16.63
CA PRO A 283 5.74 -0.93 17.58
C PRO A 283 6.38 0.44 17.31
N PRO A 284 5.67 1.54 17.57
CA PRO A 284 6.33 2.84 17.49
C PRO A 284 7.45 2.85 18.50
N ASP A 285 8.43 3.69 18.24
CA ASP A 285 9.32 4.02 19.33
C ASP A 285 8.57 4.85 20.37
N LEU A 286 8.18 4.16 21.46
CA LEU A 286 7.43 4.67 22.62
C LEU A 286 8.26 5.62 23.50
N ARG A 287 9.38 6.16 22.99
CA ARG A 287 10.06 7.31 23.58
C ARG A 287 9.05 8.44 23.79
N ASP A 288 8.77 8.68 25.06
CA ASP A 288 8.07 9.79 25.72
C ASP A 288 8.72 11.17 25.46
N LEU A 289 9.17 11.41 24.22
CA LEU A 289 10.02 12.54 23.84
C LEU A 289 11.39 12.57 24.54
N ASN A 290 11.84 11.46 25.12
CA ASN A 290 13.18 11.36 25.70
C ASN A 290 14.28 11.24 24.65
N TYR A 291 15.17 12.24 24.62
CA TYR A 291 16.26 12.39 23.65
C TYR A 291 17.48 11.50 23.94
N SER A 292 17.64 10.97 25.16
CA SER A 292 18.84 10.21 25.57
C SER A 292 19.13 9.01 24.66
N LYS A 293 18.11 8.32 24.14
CA LYS A 293 18.31 7.21 23.19
C LYS A 293 18.79 7.61 21.79
N PHE A 294 18.79 8.89 21.45
CA PHE A 294 19.41 9.39 20.22
C PHE A 294 20.85 9.86 20.43
N VAL A 295 21.29 10.04 21.69
CA VAL A 295 22.55 10.74 22.01
C VAL A 295 23.46 9.92 22.95
N GLU A 296 22.90 9.32 23.99
CA GLU A 296 23.60 8.76 25.15
C GLU A 296 23.51 7.23 25.24
N HIS A 297 22.45 6.60 24.70
CA HIS A 297 22.20 5.16 24.83
C HIS A 297 21.98 4.48 23.47
N GLY A 298 22.85 3.53 23.11
CA GLY A 298 22.68 2.66 21.95
C GLY A 298 22.10 1.29 22.31
N GLU A 299 21.64 0.53 21.30
CA GLU A 299 21.13 -0.83 21.46
C GLU A 299 21.89 -1.80 20.54
N GLU A 300 22.69 -2.72 21.11
CA GLU A 300 23.55 -3.65 20.34
C GLU A 300 22.76 -4.56 19.40
N ARG A 301 21.50 -4.90 19.73
CA ARG A 301 20.61 -5.70 18.88
C ARG A 301 20.42 -5.10 17.49
N ILE A 302 20.44 -3.75 17.36
CA ILE A 302 20.31 -3.06 16.08
C ILE A 302 21.55 -3.31 15.21
N SER A 303 22.74 -3.32 15.83
CA SER A 303 24.01 -3.54 15.14
C SER A 303 24.16 -4.95 14.57
N GLN A 304 23.43 -5.93 15.09
CA GLN A 304 23.45 -7.32 14.65
C GLN A 304 22.26 -7.70 13.75
N ALA A 305 21.19 -6.89 13.73
CA ALA A 305 20.02 -7.15 12.91
C ALA A 305 20.31 -6.95 11.43
N GLU A 306 19.80 -7.85 10.59
CA GLU A 306 19.69 -7.69 9.14
C GLU A 306 18.33 -7.08 8.79
N ASP A 307 18.25 -6.38 7.66
CA ASP A 307 16.98 -5.86 7.16
C ASP A 307 16.13 -7.01 6.58
N TYR A 308 14.81 -6.85 6.55
CA TYR A 308 13.93 -7.81 5.88
C TYR A 308 13.62 -7.30 4.47
N ASN A 309 14.11 -8.01 3.46
CA ASN A 309 14.09 -7.57 2.08
C ASN A 309 13.75 -8.69 1.07
N SER A 310 13.54 -8.29 -0.18
CA SER A 310 13.11 -9.21 -1.24
C SER A 310 14.22 -10.15 -1.73
N HIS A 311 15.48 -9.94 -1.31
CA HIS A 311 16.58 -10.88 -1.57
C HIS A 311 16.65 -12.01 -0.53
N ASN A 312 16.34 -11.71 0.75
CA ASN A 312 16.47 -12.66 1.86
C ASN A 312 15.15 -13.30 2.33
N THR A 313 14.01 -12.93 1.75
CA THR A 313 12.75 -13.68 1.89
C THR A 313 12.72 -14.96 1.05
N GLN A 314 11.66 -15.76 1.16
CA GLN A 314 11.38 -16.87 0.25
C GLN A 314 11.31 -16.38 -1.21
N ARG A 315 12.22 -16.85 -2.07
CA ARG A 315 12.20 -16.55 -3.51
C ARG A 315 11.48 -17.65 -4.27
N LEU A 316 10.42 -17.27 -4.99
CA LEU A 316 9.66 -18.15 -5.85
C LEU A 316 10.48 -18.52 -7.09
N ASP A 317 10.34 -19.78 -7.51
CA ASP A 317 10.71 -20.23 -8.85
C ASP A 317 9.57 -19.92 -9.85
N VAL A 318 9.74 -20.36 -11.09
CA VAL A 318 8.74 -20.13 -12.15
C VAL A 318 7.40 -20.75 -11.77
N ALA A 319 7.38 -22.01 -11.31
CA ALA A 319 6.14 -22.70 -10.95
C ALA A 319 5.40 -22.02 -9.78
N GLY A 320 6.13 -21.61 -8.74
CA GLY A 320 5.57 -20.86 -7.62
C GLY A 320 5.02 -19.49 -8.04
N MET A 321 5.71 -18.81 -8.96
CA MET A 321 5.25 -17.54 -9.51
C MET A 321 3.99 -17.73 -10.39
N GLU A 322 3.92 -18.79 -11.20
CA GLU A 322 2.74 -19.12 -11.99
C GLU A 322 1.52 -19.40 -11.11
N ALA A 323 1.69 -20.21 -10.06
CA ALA A 323 0.64 -20.49 -9.07
C ALA A 323 0.13 -19.21 -8.39
N LEU A 324 1.04 -18.26 -8.11
CA LEU A 324 0.69 -16.98 -7.51
C LEU A 324 -0.03 -16.05 -8.50
N LEU A 325 0.43 -15.95 -9.76
CA LEU A 325 -0.23 -15.19 -10.82
C LEU A 325 -1.65 -15.68 -11.08
N MET A 326 -1.87 -16.99 -11.01
CA MET A 326 -3.19 -17.61 -11.19
C MET A 326 -4.20 -17.25 -10.09
N LYS A 327 -3.77 -16.64 -8.97
CA LYS A 327 -4.69 -16.04 -7.99
C LYS A 327 -5.33 -14.74 -8.48
N LEU A 328 -4.76 -14.08 -9.48
CA LEU A 328 -5.25 -12.82 -10.03
C LEU A 328 -6.38 -13.08 -11.05
N GLU A 329 -7.53 -12.44 -10.85
CA GLU A 329 -8.66 -12.51 -11.80
C GLU A 329 -8.26 -12.04 -13.19
N PHE A 330 -7.44 -10.98 -13.25
CA PHE A 330 -6.84 -10.44 -14.46
C PHE A 330 -6.12 -11.51 -15.30
N ILE A 331 -5.23 -12.30 -14.68
CA ILE A 331 -4.46 -13.34 -15.38
C ILE A 331 -5.37 -14.48 -15.83
N ARG A 332 -6.27 -14.95 -14.97
CA ARG A 332 -7.23 -16.00 -15.34
C ARG A 332 -8.12 -15.59 -16.51
N ALA A 333 -8.56 -14.34 -16.55
CA ALA A 333 -9.38 -13.81 -17.64
C ALA A 333 -8.59 -13.77 -18.96
N ILE A 334 -7.35 -13.29 -18.95
CA ILE A 334 -6.48 -13.29 -20.13
C ILE A 334 -6.25 -14.70 -20.66
N GLN A 335 -6.03 -15.67 -19.78
CA GLN A 335 -5.84 -17.08 -20.17
C GLN A 335 -7.09 -17.67 -20.85
N ARG A 336 -8.28 -17.21 -20.48
CA ARG A 336 -9.55 -17.57 -21.15
C ARG A 336 -9.78 -16.81 -22.47
N GLY A 337 -8.88 -15.93 -22.88
CA GLY A 337 -9.02 -15.09 -24.08
C GLY A 337 -9.89 -13.84 -23.87
N GLU A 338 -10.21 -13.49 -22.62
CA GLU A 338 -11.04 -12.32 -22.31
C GLU A 338 -10.22 -11.03 -22.30
N HIS A 339 -10.87 -9.91 -22.66
CA HIS A 339 -10.30 -8.59 -22.48
C HIS A 339 -10.51 -8.10 -21.05
N ALA A 340 -9.54 -8.36 -20.18
CA ALA A 340 -9.55 -7.85 -18.81
C ALA A 340 -8.77 -6.53 -18.67
N SER A 341 -9.31 -5.61 -17.86
CA SER A 341 -8.56 -4.45 -17.37
C SER A 341 -7.77 -4.84 -16.12
N PRO A 342 -6.56 -4.29 -15.90
CA PRO A 342 -5.83 -4.44 -14.65
C PRO A 342 -6.71 -4.02 -13.46
N GLU A 343 -6.52 -4.63 -12.29
CA GLU A 343 -7.39 -4.43 -11.12
C GLU A 343 -7.64 -2.93 -10.85
N GLU A 344 -8.89 -2.50 -11.07
CA GLU A 344 -9.40 -1.15 -10.82
C GLU A 344 -9.73 -0.88 -9.36
#